data_AF-A0A974APB8-F1
#
_entry.id   AF-A0A974APB8-F1
#
_cell.length_a   1.000
_cell.length_b   1.000
_cell.length_c   1.000
_cell.angle_alpha   90.00
_cell.angle_beta   90.00
_cell.angle_gamma   90.00
#
_symmetry.space_group_name_H-M   'P 1'
#
loop_
_entity.id
_entity.type
_entity.pdbx_description
1 polymer ?
#
loop_
_entity_poly.entity_id
_entity_poly.type
_entity_poly.pdbx_seq_one_letter_code
_entity_poly.pdbx_strand_id
1 'polypeptide(L)'
;MADKGKKSEEADATAPEDGEKPAKGKLPIKLIAMAAGGLLVLGGGGFGAYKFLAGGGDHGDHAPAAPVVKPAVFFDVPDVLVNLSSANNERTQYLKVKVVLELSDAKLKEQLTPLMPRLLDMFQTYLRELRPTDLDGSAGLYRLKEELTRRVNASIAPNRVNAVLFKEIVVQ
;
A
#
# COMPACT_ATOMS: atom_id res chain seq x y z
N MET A 1 -42.23 36.57 -26.09
CA MET A 1 -41.37 37.30 -27.05
C MET A 1 -40.36 36.30 -27.58
N ALA A 2 -40.65 35.70 -28.74
CA ALA A 2 -40.07 36.05 -30.05
C ALA A 2 -38.65 35.44 -30.15
N ASP A 3 -38.29 34.67 -31.17
CA ASP A 3 -38.33 35.12 -32.56
C ASP A 3 -37.77 34.01 -33.48
N LYS A 4 -38.36 33.89 -34.68
CA LYS A 4 -37.76 33.54 -35.99
C LYS A 4 -36.90 32.27 -36.15
N GLY A 5 -37.03 31.50 -37.23
CA GLY A 5 -37.82 31.71 -38.43
C GLY A 5 -37.49 30.73 -39.55
N LYS A 6 -38.24 30.92 -40.64
CA LYS A 6 -38.06 30.41 -42.02
C LYS A 6 -38.47 28.96 -42.33
N LYS A 7 -39.71 28.92 -42.81
CA LYS A 7 -40.44 27.96 -43.67
C LYS A 7 -39.80 27.80 -45.06
N SER A 8 -39.94 26.60 -45.65
CA SER A 8 -40.20 26.27 -47.08
C SER A 8 -40.16 24.72 -47.21
N GLU A 9 -41.27 23.96 -47.14
CA GLU A 9 -42.32 23.71 -48.17
C GLU A 9 -41.77 22.87 -49.34
N GLU A 10 -41.90 21.54 -49.30
CA GLU A 10 -42.98 20.64 -49.82
C GLU A 10 -42.64 20.05 -51.20
N ALA A 11 -42.78 18.72 -51.32
CA ALA A 11 -43.22 17.94 -52.49
C ALA A 11 -42.80 16.47 -52.23
N ASP A 12 -43.66 15.60 -51.74
CA ASP A 12 -44.80 14.95 -52.41
C ASP A 12 -44.41 13.66 -53.16
N ALA A 13 -45.26 12.66 -52.88
CA ALA A 13 -45.66 11.52 -53.68
C ALA A 13 -44.72 10.34 -54.01
N THR A 14 -45.37 9.16 -53.90
CA THR A 14 -45.28 7.95 -54.74
C THR A 14 -44.36 6.81 -54.32
N ALA A 15 -44.99 5.77 -53.75
CA ALA A 15 -44.68 4.36 -54.02
C ALA A 15 -45.24 3.96 -55.41
N PRO A 16 -44.69 2.93 -56.08
CA PRO A 16 -45.29 1.57 -56.03
C PRO A 16 -44.22 0.46 -55.85
N GLU A 17 -44.51 -0.71 -55.25
CA GLU A 17 -45.14 -1.94 -55.85
C GLU A 17 -44.45 -2.41 -57.14
N ASP A 18 -44.15 -3.67 -57.45
CA ASP A 18 -44.45 -5.02 -56.93
C ASP A 18 -43.55 -5.99 -57.76
N GLY A 19 -43.40 -7.23 -57.29
CA GLY A 19 -43.21 -8.38 -58.19
C GLY A 19 -41.78 -8.85 -58.48
N GLU A 20 -41.53 -10.10 -58.08
CA GLU A 20 -41.11 -11.20 -58.96
C GLU A 20 -39.96 -12.06 -58.38
N LYS A 21 -40.31 -13.22 -57.79
CA LYS A 21 -39.44 -14.41 -57.80
C LYS A 21 -39.66 -15.07 -59.16
N PRO A 22 -38.63 -15.53 -59.90
CA PRO A 22 -37.79 -16.66 -59.48
C PRO A 22 -36.30 -16.51 -59.95
N ALA A 23 -35.30 -17.26 -59.49
CA ALA A 23 -35.02 -18.62 -59.93
C ALA A 23 -33.80 -19.18 -59.16
N LYS A 24 -33.85 -20.49 -58.93
CA LYS A 24 -32.77 -21.31 -58.36
C LYS A 24 -31.52 -21.29 -59.25
N GLY A 25 -30.51 -20.51 -58.87
CA GLY A 25 -29.13 -20.68 -59.32
C GLY A 25 -28.34 -21.49 -58.29
N LYS A 26 -28.00 -22.74 -58.61
CA LYS A 26 -27.18 -23.61 -57.76
C LYS A 26 -25.76 -23.02 -57.66
N LEU A 27 -25.43 -22.36 -56.55
CA LEU A 27 -24.06 -21.90 -56.28
C LEU A 27 -23.16 -23.13 -56.03
N PRO A 28 -21.96 -23.20 -56.62
CA PRO A 28 -21.07 -24.34 -56.46
C PRO A 28 -20.62 -24.43 -55.00
N ILE A 29 -20.84 -25.60 -54.37
CA ILE A 29 -20.52 -25.92 -52.96
C ILE A 29 -19.09 -25.54 -52.54
N LYS A 30 -18.15 -25.41 -53.51
CA LYS A 30 -16.78 -24.95 -53.28
C LYS A 30 -16.70 -23.50 -52.78
N LEU A 31 -17.62 -22.60 -53.16
CA LEU A 31 -17.66 -21.21 -52.68
C LEU A 31 -18.26 -21.09 -51.28
N ILE A 32 -19.25 -21.94 -50.94
CA ILE A 32 -19.82 -22.00 -49.58
C ILE A 32 -18.81 -22.61 -48.60
N ALA A 33 -18.05 -23.62 -49.02
CA ALA A 33 -16.98 -24.19 -48.20
C ALA A 33 -15.82 -23.21 -47.97
N MET A 34 -15.51 -22.34 -48.94
CA MET A 34 -14.48 -21.31 -48.81
C MET A 34 -14.95 -20.13 -47.94
N ALA A 35 -16.22 -19.73 -48.06
CA ALA A 35 -16.84 -18.74 -47.17
C ALA A 35 -17.00 -19.26 -45.73
N ALA A 36 -17.39 -20.53 -45.55
CA ALA A 36 -17.48 -21.16 -44.23
C ALA A 36 -16.09 -21.38 -43.61
N GLY A 37 -15.08 -21.73 -44.41
CA GLY A 37 -13.69 -21.80 -43.98
C GLY A 37 -13.12 -20.44 -43.58
N GLY A 38 -13.41 -19.39 -44.35
CA GLY A 38 -13.03 -18.01 -44.01
C GLY A 38 -13.70 -17.50 -42.74
N LEU A 39 -14.98 -17.83 -42.52
CA LEU A 39 -15.73 -17.43 -41.33
C LEU A 39 -15.27 -18.22 -40.07
N LEU A 40 -14.87 -19.48 -40.22
CA LEU A 40 -14.29 -20.28 -39.14
C LEU A 40 -12.87 -19.83 -38.77
N VAL A 41 -12.05 -19.39 -39.73
CA VAL A 41 -10.72 -18.83 -39.48
C VAL A 41 -10.81 -17.43 -38.85
N LEU A 42 -11.79 -16.61 -39.25
CA LEU A 42 -12.03 -15.30 -38.63
C LEU A 42 -12.70 -15.40 -37.24
N GLY A 43 -13.62 -16.36 -37.05
CA GLY A 43 -14.26 -16.62 -35.75
C GLY A 43 -13.34 -17.32 -34.75
N GLY A 44 -12.60 -18.34 -35.18
CA GLY A 44 -11.66 -19.09 -34.34
C GLY A 44 -10.33 -18.36 -34.14
N GLY A 45 -9.80 -17.70 -35.17
CA GLY A 45 -8.59 -16.89 -35.09
C GLY A 45 -8.81 -15.56 -34.36
N GLY A 46 -9.96 -14.91 -34.55
CA GLY A 46 -10.31 -13.68 -33.83
C GLY A 46 -10.62 -13.93 -32.35
N PHE A 47 -11.36 -15.00 -32.01
CA PHE A 47 -11.61 -15.36 -30.61
C PHE A 47 -10.36 -15.92 -29.93
N GLY A 48 -9.54 -16.71 -30.63
CA GLY A 48 -8.25 -17.21 -30.14
C GLY A 48 -7.24 -16.09 -29.93
N ALA A 49 -7.11 -15.14 -30.87
CA ALA A 49 -6.27 -13.95 -30.72
C ALA A 49 -6.81 -13.00 -29.66
N TYR A 50 -8.13 -12.86 -29.49
CA TYR A 50 -8.73 -12.09 -28.40
C TYR A 50 -8.50 -12.76 -27.04
N LYS A 51 -8.61 -14.10 -26.91
CA LYS A 51 -8.30 -14.82 -25.67
C LYS A 51 -6.80 -14.93 -25.40
N PHE A 52 -5.94 -14.83 -26.42
CA PHE A 52 -4.49 -14.81 -26.29
C PHE A 52 -3.93 -13.40 -26.04
N LEU A 53 -4.52 -12.34 -26.60
CA LEU A 53 -4.21 -10.95 -26.22
C LEU A 53 -4.87 -10.57 -24.88
N ALA A 54 -6.07 -11.07 -24.58
CA ALA A 54 -6.77 -10.83 -23.31
C ALA A 54 -6.45 -11.87 -22.22
N GLY A 55 -5.66 -12.89 -22.53
CA GLY A 55 -5.28 -13.97 -21.59
C GLY A 55 -3.81 -14.39 -21.66
N GLY A 56 -2.98 -13.70 -22.43
CA GLY A 56 -1.54 -13.90 -22.55
C GLY A 56 -0.78 -12.80 -21.81
N GLY A 57 -0.92 -12.83 -20.49
CA GLY A 57 -0.17 -11.99 -19.56
C GLY A 57 0.18 -12.81 -18.33
N ASP A 58 0.87 -13.94 -18.51
CA ASP A 58 1.66 -14.56 -17.43
C ASP A 58 2.98 -13.79 -17.30
N HIS A 59 2.87 -12.47 -17.14
CA HIS A 59 3.76 -11.81 -16.20
C HIS A 59 3.11 -12.10 -14.86
N GLY A 60 3.88 -12.72 -13.96
CA GLY A 60 3.51 -12.80 -12.56
C GLY A 60 3.35 -11.40 -12.00
N ASP A 61 2.19 -10.79 -12.24
CA ASP A 61 1.60 -9.75 -11.45
C ASP A 61 1.25 -10.41 -10.12
N HIS A 62 2.29 -10.64 -9.32
CA HIS A 62 2.21 -10.36 -7.91
C HIS A 62 1.84 -8.87 -7.80
N ALA A 63 0.58 -8.54 -8.06
CA ALA A 63 -0.04 -7.36 -7.49
C ALA A 63 0.35 -7.44 -6.01
N PRO A 64 1.17 -6.51 -5.50
CA PRO A 64 1.58 -6.56 -4.11
C PRO A 64 0.27 -6.58 -3.35
N ALA A 65 0.01 -7.70 -2.64
CA ALA A 65 -1.15 -7.82 -1.79
C ALA A 65 -1.19 -6.52 -0.99
N ALA A 66 -2.25 -5.71 -1.21
CA ALA A 66 -2.35 -4.41 -0.59
C ALA A 66 -2.01 -4.62 0.89
N PRO A 67 -0.97 -3.94 1.43
CA PRO A 67 -0.45 -4.28 2.73
C PRO A 67 -1.63 -4.22 3.68
N VAL A 68 -1.97 -5.36 4.28
CA VAL A 68 -3.02 -5.41 5.30
C VAL A 68 -2.49 -4.53 6.43
N VAL A 69 -2.95 -3.28 6.48
CA VAL A 69 -2.59 -2.34 7.52
C VAL A 69 -3.26 -2.85 8.79
N LYS A 70 -2.57 -3.74 9.48
CA LYS A 70 -2.96 -4.18 10.81
C LYS A 70 -3.03 -2.93 11.69
N PRO A 71 -4.09 -2.76 12.50
CA PRO A 71 -4.18 -1.61 13.38
C PRO A 71 -2.95 -1.57 14.29
N ALA A 72 -2.30 -0.41 14.36
CA ALA A 72 -1.10 -0.22 15.17
C ALA A 72 -1.43 -0.53 16.64
N VAL A 73 -0.63 -1.42 17.23
CA VAL A 73 -0.82 -1.82 18.62
C VAL A 73 0.22 -1.12 19.47
N PHE A 74 -0.21 -0.31 20.43
CA PHE A 74 0.68 0.43 21.30
C PHE A 74 0.89 -0.30 22.63
N PHE A 75 2.14 -0.35 23.10
CA PHE A 75 2.53 -0.97 24.35
C PHE A 75 3.37 -0.01 25.19
N ASP A 76 2.87 0.33 26.36
CA ASP A 76 3.48 1.27 27.28
C ASP A 76 4.69 0.68 27.98
N VAL A 77 5.80 1.43 27.98
CA VAL A 77 6.99 1.12 28.75
C VAL A 77 6.97 2.00 30.00
N PRO A 78 7.33 1.48 31.19
CA PRO A 78 7.47 2.27 32.39
C PRO A 78 8.40 3.47 32.18
N ASP A 79 8.11 4.56 32.89
CA ASP A 79 8.94 5.77 32.91
C ASP A 79 10.39 5.42 33.27
N VAL A 80 11.34 5.95 32.49
CA VAL A 80 12.77 5.78 32.74
C VAL A 80 13.35 7.11 33.16
N LEU A 81 13.99 7.13 34.33
CA LEU A 81 14.75 8.27 34.85
C LEU A 81 16.22 7.88 34.94
N VAL A 82 17.08 8.58 34.22
CA VAL A 82 18.53 8.36 34.25
C VAL A 82 19.29 9.67 34.38
N ASN A 83 20.52 9.58 34.87
CA ASN A 83 21.49 10.67 34.76
C ASN A 83 22.10 10.66 33.36
N LEU A 84 22.23 11.83 32.74
CA LEU A 84 22.95 12.00 31.49
C LEU A 84 24.46 12.01 31.73
N SER A 85 25.21 11.64 30.70
CA SER A 85 26.66 11.79 30.65
C SER A 85 27.02 13.27 30.61
N SER A 86 27.86 13.70 31.54
CA SER A 86 28.39 15.06 31.60
C SER A 86 29.91 15.02 31.49
N ALA A 87 30.46 15.93 30.69
CA ALA A 87 31.90 16.16 30.65
C ALA A 87 32.26 17.23 31.69
N ASN A 88 33.39 17.07 32.38
CA ASN A 88 34.07 18.16 33.11
C ASN A 88 33.34 18.75 34.33
N ASN A 89 32.87 17.93 35.27
CA ASN A 89 32.28 18.39 36.55
C ASN A 89 31.08 19.36 36.39
N GLU A 90 30.37 19.34 35.26
CA GLU A 90 29.12 20.09 35.17
C GLU A 90 28.05 19.44 36.07
N ARG A 91 26.98 20.20 36.33
CA ARG A 91 25.86 19.72 37.11
C ARG A 91 25.28 18.46 36.46
N THR A 92 25.13 17.40 37.25
CA THR A 92 24.44 16.18 36.82
C THR A 92 23.04 16.55 36.34
N GLN A 93 22.78 16.28 35.06
CA GLN A 93 21.47 16.44 34.46
C GLN A 93 20.73 15.11 34.46
N TYR A 94 19.41 15.16 34.66
CA TYR A 94 18.55 13.99 34.66
C TYR A 94 17.65 14.00 33.43
N LEU A 95 17.53 12.85 32.78
CA LEU A 95 16.61 12.61 31.69
C LEU A 95 15.46 11.74 32.18
N LYS A 96 14.25 12.28 32.13
CA LYS A 96 13.00 11.52 32.28
C LYS A 96 12.39 11.28 30.91
N VAL A 97 12.11 10.01 30.61
CA VAL A 97 11.48 9.61 29.34
C VAL A 97 10.27 8.74 29.59
N LYS A 98 9.19 9.02 28.86
CA LYS A 98 8.05 8.11 28.70
C LYS A 98 8.01 7.58 27.29
N VAL A 99 8.05 6.26 27.17
CA VAL A 99 8.18 5.56 25.88
C VAL A 99 6.98 4.66 25.63
N VAL A 100 6.56 4.58 24.37
CA VAL A 100 5.61 3.60 23.88
C VAL A 100 6.21 2.85 22.72
N LEU A 101 6.08 1.54 22.74
CA LEU A 101 6.45 0.68 21.61
C LEU A 101 5.25 0.53 20.68
N GLU A 102 5.47 0.81 19.40
CA GLU A 102 4.53 0.48 18.35
C GLU A 102 4.80 -0.96 17.88
N LEU A 103 3.83 -1.83 18.08
CA LEU A 103 3.90 -3.25 17.80
C LEU A 103 3.16 -3.60 16.51
N SER A 104 3.68 -4.63 15.84
CA SER A 104 3.10 -5.18 14.61
C SER A 104 1.73 -5.84 14.81
N ASP A 105 1.49 -6.40 16.01
CA ASP A 105 0.22 -7.01 16.39
C ASP A 105 0.07 -7.13 17.92
N ALA A 106 -1.11 -7.60 18.35
CA ALA A 106 -1.47 -7.75 19.76
C ALA A 106 -0.77 -8.93 20.46
N LYS A 107 -0.37 -9.99 19.74
CA LYS A 107 0.29 -11.16 20.35
C LYS A 107 1.69 -10.81 20.85
N LEU A 108 2.35 -9.88 20.17
CA LEU A 108 3.66 -9.39 20.58
C LEU A 108 3.65 -8.77 21.98
N LYS A 109 2.52 -8.20 22.44
CA LYS A 109 2.39 -7.66 23.81
C LYS A 109 2.71 -8.72 24.87
N GLU A 110 2.11 -9.89 24.74
CA GLU A 110 2.28 -10.99 25.70
C GLU A 110 3.72 -11.51 25.72
N GLN A 111 4.38 -11.49 24.55
CA GLN A 111 5.78 -11.90 24.40
C GLN A 111 6.77 -10.86 24.94
N LEU A 112 6.42 -9.57 24.90
CA LEU A 112 7.26 -8.49 25.41
C LEU A 112 7.19 -8.33 26.93
N THR A 113 6.04 -8.63 27.55
CA THR A 113 5.86 -8.57 29.01
C THR A 113 6.99 -9.26 29.80
N PRO A 114 7.38 -10.51 29.53
CA PRO A 114 8.49 -11.15 30.26
C PRO A 114 9.87 -10.56 29.93
N LEU A 115 10.01 -9.86 28.79
CA LEU A 115 11.25 -9.21 28.37
C LEU A 115 11.40 -7.80 28.92
N MET A 116 10.40 -7.29 29.67
CA MET A 116 10.41 -5.95 30.23
C MET A 116 11.66 -5.59 31.05
N PRO A 117 12.16 -6.46 31.96
CA PRO A 117 13.38 -6.15 32.71
C PRO A 117 14.58 -5.92 31.79
N ARG A 118 14.70 -6.71 30.72
CA ARG A 118 15.77 -6.60 29.72
C ARG A 118 15.65 -5.31 28.89
N LEU A 119 14.42 -4.93 28.53
CA LEU A 119 14.17 -3.67 27.83
C LEU A 119 14.53 -2.48 28.72
N LEU A 120 14.10 -2.47 29.98
CA LEU A 120 14.40 -1.39 30.91
C LEU A 120 15.90 -1.24 31.17
N ASP A 121 16.62 -2.34 31.34
CA ASP A 121 18.08 -2.34 31.49
C ASP A 121 18.79 -1.73 30.26
N MET A 122 18.36 -2.13 29.05
CA MET A 122 18.87 -1.57 27.80
C MET A 122 18.58 -0.06 27.69
N PHE A 123 17.36 0.38 28.01
CA PHE A 123 17.01 1.80 28.02
C PHE A 123 17.89 2.55 29.03
N GLN A 124 18.02 2.05 30.26
CA GLN A 124 18.81 2.72 31.30
C GLN A 124 20.28 2.84 30.91
N THR A 125 20.88 1.77 30.39
CA THR A 125 22.28 1.75 29.97
C THR A 125 22.52 2.75 28.86
N TYR A 126 21.73 2.69 27.78
CA TYR A 126 21.94 3.56 26.64
C TYR A 126 21.59 5.03 26.92
N LEU A 127 20.47 5.30 27.61
CA LEU A 127 20.07 6.68 27.89
C LEU A 127 21.05 7.39 28.83
N ARG A 128 21.73 6.66 29.73
CA ARG A 128 22.77 7.22 30.61
C ARG A 128 24.04 7.63 29.86
N GLU A 129 24.33 7.00 28.72
CA GLU A 129 25.49 7.32 27.90
C GLU A 129 25.30 8.63 27.09
N LEU A 130 24.05 9.09 26.96
CA LEU A 130 23.72 10.30 26.21
C LEU A 130 24.21 11.55 26.92
N ARG A 131 24.66 12.53 26.13
CA ARG A 131 24.95 13.87 26.61
C ARG A 131 23.72 14.78 26.39
N PRO A 132 23.60 15.88 27.14
CA PRO A 132 22.54 16.87 26.91
C PRO A 132 22.48 17.34 25.46
N THR A 133 23.63 17.57 24.83
CA THR A 133 23.73 18.02 23.43
C THR A 133 23.26 16.99 22.41
N ASP A 134 23.21 15.70 22.76
CA ASP A 134 22.68 14.66 21.86
C ASP A 134 21.13 14.71 21.80
N LEU A 135 20.49 15.36 22.78
CA LEU A 135 19.05 15.55 22.88
C LEU A 135 18.58 16.90 22.34
N ASP A 136 19.51 17.76 21.92
CA ASP A 136 19.20 19.10 21.47
C ASP A 136 18.51 19.10 20.09
N GLY A 137 17.36 19.78 20.05
CA GLY A 137 16.58 19.97 18.83
C GLY A 137 15.90 18.70 18.30
N SER A 138 15.14 18.86 17.22
CA SER A 138 14.35 17.77 16.62
C SER A 138 15.22 16.67 16.00
N ALA A 139 16.38 17.02 15.46
CA ALA A 139 17.29 16.06 14.84
C ALA A 139 17.92 15.10 15.87
N GLY A 140 18.27 15.59 17.07
CA GLY A 140 18.78 14.75 18.16
C GLY A 140 17.75 13.73 18.61
N LEU A 141 16.53 14.19 18.87
CA LEU A 141 15.41 13.32 19.25
C LEU A 141 15.04 12.30 18.17
N TYR A 142 15.12 12.66 16.90
CA TYR A 142 14.88 11.74 15.79
C TYR A 142 15.93 10.61 15.77
N ARG A 143 17.22 10.95 15.90
CA ARG A 143 18.29 9.95 15.98
C ARG A 143 18.14 9.05 17.19
N LEU A 144 17.78 9.63 18.35
CA LEU A 144 17.53 8.86 19.56
C LEU A 144 16.41 7.85 19.36
N LYS A 145 15.31 8.27 18.71
CA LYS A 145 14.19 7.38 18.38
C LYS A 145 14.61 6.21 17.50
N GLU A 146 15.40 6.46 16.47
CA GLU A 146 15.89 5.41 15.57
C GLU A 146 16.81 4.42 16.30
N GLU A 147 17.76 4.93 17.08
CA GLU A 147 18.70 4.11 17.84
C GLU A 147 18.00 3.25 18.89
N LEU A 148 17.03 3.81 19.62
CA LEU A 148 16.21 3.04 20.55
C LEU A 148 15.42 1.95 19.83
N THR A 149 14.81 2.27 18.69
CA THR A 149 14.07 1.27 17.89
C THR A 149 14.98 0.12 17.46
N ARG A 150 16.19 0.44 17.00
CA ARG A 150 17.19 -0.54 16.61
C ARG A 150 17.62 -1.43 17.78
N ARG A 151 17.88 -0.85 18.95
CA ARG A 151 18.33 -1.56 20.16
C ARG A 151 17.22 -2.43 20.77
N VAL A 152 15.97 -1.95 20.75
CA VAL A 152 14.81 -2.76 21.15
C VAL A 152 14.71 -3.98 20.25
N ASN A 153 14.72 -3.79 18.92
CA ASN A 153 14.64 -4.89 17.96
C ASN A 153 15.79 -5.91 18.09
N ALA A 154 17.00 -5.47 18.40
CA ALA A 154 18.12 -6.37 18.69
C ALA A 154 17.90 -7.18 19.99
N SER A 155 17.25 -6.59 20.98
CA SER A 155 17.04 -7.18 22.31
C SER A 155 15.89 -8.20 22.36
N ILE A 156 14.94 -8.10 21.43
CA ILE A 156 13.72 -8.94 21.37
C ILE A 156 13.72 -9.92 20.20
N ALA A 157 14.81 -10.02 19.44
CA ALA A 157 14.91 -10.94 18.31
C ALA A 157 14.52 -12.38 18.73
N PRO A 158 13.73 -13.11 17.91
CA PRO A 158 13.36 -12.81 16.52
C PRO A 158 12.18 -11.84 16.34
N ASN A 159 11.56 -11.37 17.42
CA ASN A 159 10.45 -10.42 17.34
C ASN A 159 10.92 -9.04 16.87
N ARG A 160 9.98 -8.22 16.38
CA ARG A 160 10.24 -6.83 15.98
C ARG A 160 9.10 -5.89 16.33
N VAL A 161 9.46 -4.69 16.77
CA VAL A 161 8.59 -3.51 16.88
C VAL A 161 8.75 -2.63 15.65
N ASN A 162 7.70 -1.90 15.30
CA ASN A 162 7.69 -0.94 14.20
C ASN A 162 8.51 0.30 14.56
N ALA A 163 8.25 0.85 15.75
CA ALA A 163 8.87 2.08 16.20
C ALA A 163 8.85 2.20 17.73
N VAL A 164 9.80 2.98 18.24
CA VAL A 164 9.77 3.55 19.58
C VAL A 164 9.17 4.96 19.48
N LEU A 165 8.22 5.31 20.34
CA LEU A 165 7.57 6.61 20.36
C LEU A 165 7.78 7.28 21.71
N PHE A 166 8.05 8.59 21.71
CA PHE A 166 8.16 9.37 22.93
C PHE A 166 6.82 10.03 23.25
N LYS A 167 6.31 9.75 24.46
CA LYS A 167 5.18 10.49 25.03
C LYS A 167 5.64 11.76 25.73
N GLU A 168 6.78 11.68 26.41
CA GLU A 168 7.33 12.75 27.22
C GLU A 168 8.85 12.61 27.26
N ILE A 169 9.56 13.74 27.12
CA ILE A 169 10.99 13.85 27.33
C ILE A 169 11.22 15.14 28.13
N VAL A 170 11.92 15.02 29.25
CA VAL A 170 12.31 16.17 30.08
C VAL A 170 13.76 16.00 30.50
N VAL A 171 14.57 17.02 30.27
CA VAL A 171 15.95 17.15 30.79
C VAL A 171 15.91 18.16 31.95
N GLN A 172 16.50 17.80 33.10
CA GLN A 172 16.50 18.58 34.35
C GLN A 172 17.91 18.81 34.88
#